data_AF-A0A919TQP6-F1
#
_entry.id   AF-A0A919TQP6-F1
#
_cell.length_a   1.000
_cell.length_b   1.000
_cell.length_c   1.000
_cell.angle_alpha   90.00
_cell.angle_beta   90.00
_cell.angle_gamma   90.00
#
_symmetry.space_group_name_H-M   'P 1'
#
loop_
_entity.id
_entity.type
_entity.pdbx_description
1 polymer ?
#
loop_
_entity_poly.entity_id
_entity_poly.type
_entity_poly.pdbx_seq_one_letter_code
_entity_poly.pdbx_strand_id
1 'polypeptide(L)'
;MTGWDSRFETELLRLGVQPGRARQLAEETAQQAAECAAAPDSLFGPAHLYARHLLSELKTAAVPLGGAKGPVRLRLTGVGKRYRRRTVLDGVNLTVRAGEVAAIVGANGCGKSTLLRICAGLTRPTSGSVQRTRRVGFVPQDAGTADWLTADEHFTLFGAAAGMAPRRARSTGEHLAARLAWRPTKSQPTQHLSGGTRQKLNLVLGELHAPDLLLLDEPYQGFDQGTYLDFWQQVHSWRDAGRAVVVVTHLLHDLQHVDHVHDLGAAQ
;
A
#
# COMPACT_ATOMS: atom_id res chain seq x y z
N MET A 1 -12.06 13.48 -31.53
CA MET A 1 -10.74 12.81 -31.64
C MET A 1 -10.76 11.65 -30.66
N THR A 2 -10.77 10.41 -31.16
CA THR A 2 -10.99 9.19 -30.38
C THR A 2 -9.66 8.64 -29.85
N GLY A 3 -9.19 9.21 -28.74
CA GLY A 3 -8.02 8.71 -28.01
C GLY A 3 -8.29 7.39 -27.29
N TRP A 4 -7.22 6.73 -26.83
CA TRP A 4 -7.32 5.47 -26.08
C TRP A 4 -8.15 5.61 -24.80
N ASP A 5 -7.95 6.72 -24.09
CA ASP A 5 -8.69 7.17 -22.90
C ASP A 5 -10.21 7.23 -23.13
N SER A 6 -10.64 7.87 -24.21
CA SER A 6 -12.07 7.97 -24.57
C SER A 6 -12.67 6.60 -24.91
N ARG A 7 -11.91 5.73 -25.58
CA ARG A 7 -12.33 4.35 -25.88
C ARG A 7 -12.42 3.49 -24.62
N PHE A 8 -11.52 3.71 -23.67
CA PHE A 8 -11.49 3.01 -22.39
C PHE A 8 -12.66 3.44 -21.50
N GLU A 9 -12.89 4.75 -21.32
CA GLU A 9 -14.06 5.27 -20.59
C GLU A 9 -15.37 4.74 -21.18
N THR A 10 -15.48 4.75 -22.52
CA THR A 10 -16.67 4.24 -23.22
C THR A 10 -16.89 2.74 -22.96
N GLU A 11 -15.83 1.93 -22.95
CA GLU A 11 -15.97 0.51 -22.66
C GLU A 11 -16.33 0.27 -21.17
N LEU A 12 -15.76 1.02 -20.23
CA LEU A 12 -16.13 0.94 -18.82
C LEU A 12 -17.62 1.26 -18.61
N LEU A 13 -18.13 2.32 -19.25
CA LEU A 13 -19.55 2.66 -19.25
C LEU A 13 -20.41 1.51 -19.81
N ARG A 14 -20.00 0.91 -20.94
CA ARG A 14 -20.69 -0.24 -21.53
C ARG A 14 -20.72 -1.44 -20.60
N LEU A 15 -19.65 -1.65 -19.84
CA LEU A 15 -19.53 -2.76 -18.87
C LEU A 15 -20.23 -2.47 -17.52
N GLY A 16 -20.96 -1.34 -17.42
CA GLY A 16 -21.83 -1.02 -16.29
C GLY A 16 -21.16 -0.21 -15.17
N VAL A 17 -19.98 0.37 -15.42
CA VAL A 17 -19.30 1.25 -14.46
C VAL A 17 -20.01 2.59 -14.40
N GLN A 18 -20.20 3.13 -13.19
CA GLN A 18 -20.81 4.44 -12.98
C GLN A 18 -20.03 5.54 -13.71
N PRO A 19 -20.68 6.53 -14.37
CA PRO A 19 -20.00 7.50 -15.22
C PRO A 19 -18.87 8.28 -14.54
N GLY A 20 -19.08 8.73 -13.30
CA GLY A 20 -18.02 9.40 -12.54
C GLY A 20 -16.81 8.51 -12.26
N ARG A 21 -17.03 7.21 -12.01
CA ARG A 21 -15.95 6.24 -11.79
C ARG A 21 -15.25 5.86 -13.09
N ALA A 22 -15.98 5.71 -14.19
CA ALA A 22 -15.43 5.43 -15.50
C ALA A 22 -14.47 6.55 -15.96
N ARG A 23 -14.90 7.81 -15.81
CA ARG A 23 -14.05 8.98 -16.10
C ARG A 23 -12.80 9.01 -15.23
N GLN A 24 -12.96 8.81 -13.92
CA GLN A 24 -11.83 8.80 -12.99
C GLN A 24 -10.80 7.72 -13.36
N LEU A 25 -11.25 6.48 -13.64
CA LEU A 25 -10.36 5.39 -14.03
C LEU A 25 -9.62 5.71 -15.34
N ALA A 26 -10.29 6.36 -16.29
CA ALA A 26 -9.68 6.78 -17.55
C ALA A 26 -8.62 7.87 -17.34
N GLU A 27 -8.89 8.86 -16.49
CA GLU A 27 -7.93 9.91 -16.10
C GLU A 27 -6.71 9.32 -15.38
N GLU A 28 -6.93 8.42 -14.40
CA GLU A 28 -5.86 7.72 -13.67
C GLU A 28 -4.95 6.91 -14.62
N THR A 29 -5.57 6.16 -15.54
CA THR A 29 -4.83 5.33 -16.52
C THR A 29 -4.05 6.19 -17.52
N ALA A 30 -4.61 7.34 -17.94
CA ALA A 30 -3.93 8.28 -18.80
C ALA A 30 -2.74 8.96 -18.11
N GLN A 31 -2.90 9.33 -16.84
CA GLN A 31 -1.82 9.89 -16.03
C GLN A 31 -0.68 8.88 -15.84
N GLN A 32 -1.00 7.61 -15.59
CA GLN A 32 0.00 6.54 -15.47
C GLN A 32 0.79 6.33 -16.78
N ALA A 33 0.13 6.35 -17.94
CA ALA A 33 0.84 6.28 -19.22
C ALA A 33 1.78 7.47 -19.43
N ALA A 34 1.37 8.67 -19.01
CA ALA A 34 2.18 9.88 -19.09
C ALA A 34 3.42 9.79 -18.18
N GLU A 35 3.28 9.28 -16.96
CA GLU A 35 4.39 9.07 -16.02
C GLU A 35 5.41 8.05 -16.54
N CYS A 36 4.97 7.01 -17.24
CA CYS A 36 5.84 6.03 -17.90
C CYS A 36 6.41 6.51 -19.24
N ALA A 37 6.08 7.73 -19.69
CA ALA A 37 6.45 8.27 -21.01
C ALA A 37 6.13 7.29 -22.18
N ALA A 38 5.04 6.54 -22.05
CA ALA A 38 4.66 5.47 -22.99
C ALA A 38 3.24 5.67 -23.52
N ALA A 39 2.98 5.17 -24.73
CA ALA A 39 1.63 5.16 -25.28
C ALA A 39 0.74 4.17 -24.48
N PRO A 40 -0.51 4.54 -24.13
CA PRO A 40 -1.42 3.65 -23.41
C PRO A 40 -1.64 2.29 -24.08
N ASP A 41 -1.72 2.26 -25.42
CA ASP A 41 -1.83 1.02 -26.20
C ASP A 41 -0.64 0.07 -25.97
N SER A 42 0.56 0.61 -25.76
CA SER A 42 1.77 -0.18 -25.49
C SER A 42 1.85 -0.65 -24.04
N LEU A 43 1.31 0.13 -23.09
CA LEU A 43 1.38 -0.17 -21.66
C LEU A 43 0.27 -1.12 -21.20
N PHE A 44 -0.95 -0.91 -21.72
CA PHE A 44 -2.17 -1.57 -21.24
C PHE A 44 -2.81 -2.47 -22.31
N GLY A 45 -2.30 -2.43 -23.54
CA GLY A 45 -2.94 -3.09 -24.68
C GLY A 45 -4.23 -2.37 -25.12
N PRO A 46 -5.09 -3.06 -25.90
CA PRO A 46 -6.33 -2.49 -26.38
C PRO A 46 -7.27 -2.10 -25.23
N ALA A 47 -7.76 -0.85 -25.25
CA ALA A 47 -8.63 -0.27 -24.22
C ALA A 47 -9.78 -1.19 -23.77
N HIS A 48 -10.44 -1.87 -24.71
CA HIS A 48 -11.57 -2.74 -24.40
C HIS A 48 -11.16 -4.02 -23.65
N LEU A 49 -9.98 -4.58 -23.95
CA LEU A 49 -9.46 -5.74 -23.22
C LEU A 49 -9.03 -5.33 -21.82
N TYR A 50 -8.36 -4.17 -21.71
CA TYR A 50 -7.95 -3.64 -20.42
C TYR A 50 -9.16 -3.33 -19.52
N ALA A 51 -10.23 -2.73 -20.05
CA ALA A 51 -11.47 -2.49 -19.29
C ALA A 51 -12.11 -3.78 -18.76
N ARG A 52 -12.14 -4.83 -19.57
CA ARG A 52 -12.69 -6.14 -19.17
C ARG A 52 -11.80 -6.83 -18.14
N HIS A 53 -10.48 -6.75 -18.32
CA HIS A 53 -9.52 -7.29 -17.36
C HIS A 53 -9.64 -6.57 -16.01
N LEU A 54 -9.62 -5.23 -16.01
CA LEU A 54 -9.80 -4.40 -14.83
C LEU A 54 -11.10 -4.74 -14.07
N LEU A 55 -12.21 -4.90 -14.79
CA LEU A 55 -13.47 -5.25 -14.14
C LEU A 55 -13.54 -6.69 -13.69
N SER A 56 -12.86 -7.61 -14.36
CA SER A 56 -12.71 -8.97 -13.88
C SER A 56 -11.88 -9.01 -12.61
N GLU A 57 -10.80 -8.23 -12.52
CA GLU A 57 -9.95 -8.09 -11.33
C GLU A 57 -10.74 -7.48 -10.17
N LEU A 58 -11.45 -6.37 -10.40
CA LEU A 58 -12.28 -5.72 -9.38
C LEU A 58 -13.43 -6.63 -8.89
N LYS A 59 -14.00 -7.46 -9.77
CA LYS A 59 -15.03 -8.45 -9.40
C LYS A 59 -14.44 -9.66 -8.68
N THR A 60 -13.28 -10.16 -9.09
CA THR A 60 -12.60 -11.29 -8.45
C THR A 60 -12.02 -10.90 -7.09
N ALA A 61 -11.50 -9.68 -6.94
CA ALA A 61 -11.09 -9.12 -5.65
C ALA A 61 -12.26 -8.93 -4.66
N ALA A 62 -13.50 -8.90 -5.16
CA ALA A 62 -14.71 -8.90 -4.35
C ALA A 62 -15.20 -10.32 -3.98
N VAL A 63 -14.65 -11.39 -4.59
CA VAL A 63 -14.92 -12.78 -4.23
C VAL A 63 -13.93 -13.20 -3.15
N PRO A 64 -14.37 -13.54 -1.92
CA PRO A 64 -13.46 -14.06 -0.92
C PRO A 64 -12.92 -15.41 -1.39
N LEU A 65 -11.62 -15.50 -1.70
CA LEU A 65 -10.96 -16.79 -1.84
C LEU A 65 -11.10 -17.56 -0.52
N GLY A 66 -11.94 -18.60 -0.56
CA GLY A 66 -12.33 -19.41 0.58
C GLY A 66 -11.23 -20.39 0.97
N GLY A 67 -10.37 -19.98 1.90
CA GLY A 67 -9.62 -20.86 2.79
C GLY A 67 -9.94 -20.48 4.24
N ALA A 68 -9.85 -21.40 5.21
CA ALA A 68 -10.13 -21.11 6.62
C ALA A 68 -9.24 -19.95 7.11
N LYS A 69 -9.80 -18.74 7.12
CA LYS A 69 -9.03 -17.51 7.30
C LYS A 69 -8.49 -17.44 8.72
N GLY A 70 -7.18 -17.19 8.87
CA GLY A 70 -6.51 -17.08 10.17
C GLY A 70 -7.12 -15.99 11.07
N PRO A 71 -6.60 -15.79 12.29
CA PRO A 71 -7.18 -14.82 13.23
C PRO A 71 -7.23 -13.41 12.64
N VAL A 72 -8.26 -12.65 13.02
CA VAL A 72 -8.41 -11.24 12.63
C VAL A 72 -7.25 -10.42 13.18
N ARG A 73 -6.53 -9.73 12.30
CA ARG A 73 -5.39 -8.85 12.65
C ARG A 73 -5.76 -7.38 12.64
N LEU A 74 -6.76 -7.00 11.84
CA LEU A 74 -7.33 -5.66 11.78
C LEU A 74 -8.84 -5.74 11.54
N ARG A 75 -9.62 -4.98 12.31
CA ARG A 75 -11.05 -4.76 12.08
C ARG A 75 -11.40 -3.30 12.33
N LEU A 76 -12.02 -2.69 11.33
CA LEU A 76 -12.64 -1.37 11.39
C LEU A 76 -14.15 -1.54 11.35
N THR A 77 -14.86 -0.84 12.24
CA THR A 77 -16.32 -0.84 12.29
C THR A 77 -16.82 0.59 12.34
N GLY A 78 -17.45 1.04 11.26
CA GLY A 78 -18.02 2.38 11.11
C GLY A 78 -17.01 3.50 11.35
N VAL A 79 -15.75 3.33 10.94
CA VAL A 79 -14.67 4.27 11.26
C VAL A 79 -14.84 5.56 10.47
N GLY A 80 -15.10 6.65 11.20
CA GLY A 80 -15.16 7.99 10.64
C GLY A 80 -14.03 8.88 11.16
N LYS A 81 -13.66 9.88 10.36
CA LYS A 81 -12.69 10.91 10.75
C LYS A 81 -13.11 12.26 10.19
N ARG A 82 -13.22 13.23 11.09
CA ARG A 82 -13.52 14.62 10.75
C ARG A 82 -12.46 15.55 11.32
N TYR A 83 -11.99 16.49 10.51
CA TYR A 83 -11.15 17.61 10.95
C TYR A 83 -11.97 18.88 10.86
N ARG A 84 -12.33 19.44 12.02
CA ARG A 84 -13.25 20.59 12.12
C ARG A 84 -14.55 20.33 11.35
N ARG A 85 -14.75 21.01 10.22
CA ARG A 85 -15.94 20.90 9.35
C ARG A 85 -15.75 19.94 8.17
N ARG A 86 -14.54 19.42 7.93
CA ARG A 86 -14.25 18.53 6.79
C ARG A 86 -14.29 17.07 7.23
N THR A 87 -15.23 16.31 6.68
CA THR A 87 -15.23 14.84 6.77
C THR A 87 -14.16 14.29 5.83
N VAL A 88 -13.31 13.41 6.35
CA VAL A 88 -12.23 12.74 5.59
C VAL A 88 -12.52 11.25 5.45
N LEU A 89 -13.13 10.63 6.46
CA LEU A 89 -13.59 9.25 6.40
C LEU A 89 -15.01 9.21 6.94
N ASP A 90 -15.87 8.43 6.30
CA ASP A 90 -17.27 8.27 6.67
C ASP A 90 -17.62 6.78 6.74
N GLY A 91 -17.84 6.27 7.95
CA GLY A 91 -18.37 4.92 8.14
C GLY A 91 -17.53 3.74 7.64
N VAL A 92 -16.20 3.84 7.55
CA VAL A 92 -15.35 2.80 6.92
C VAL A 92 -15.40 1.46 7.68
N ASN A 93 -15.69 0.39 6.95
CA ASN A 93 -15.64 -1.00 7.43
C ASN A 93 -14.57 -1.79 6.66
N LEU A 94 -13.70 -2.48 7.40
CA LEU A 94 -12.60 -3.25 6.85
C LEU A 94 -12.28 -4.40 7.81
N THR A 95 -11.99 -5.59 7.30
CA THR A 95 -11.47 -6.68 8.12
C THR A 95 -10.34 -7.36 7.36
N VAL A 96 -9.17 -7.48 7.99
CA VAL A 96 -7.99 -8.15 7.43
C VAL A 96 -7.52 -9.20 8.42
N ARG A 97 -7.32 -10.42 7.94
CA ARG A 97 -6.92 -11.58 8.72
C ARG A 97 -5.46 -11.95 8.46
N ALA A 98 -4.93 -12.80 9.32
CA ALA A 98 -3.63 -13.41 9.13
C ALA A 98 -3.59 -14.14 7.77
N GLY A 99 -2.56 -13.87 6.97
CA GLY A 99 -2.42 -14.43 5.63
C GLY A 99 -3.23 -13.72 4.55
N GLU A 100 -3.68 -12.48 4.78
CA GLU A 100 -4.36 -11.66 3.78
C GLU A 100 -3.56 -10.39 3.47
N VAL A 101 -3.59 -10.01 2.19
CA VAL A 101 -3.14 -8.73 1.66
C VAL A 101 -4.37 -7.95 1.20
N ALA A 102 -4.63 -6.80 1.81
CA ALA A 102 -5.71 -5.90 1.42
C ALA A 102 -5.14 -4.63 0.76
N ALA A 103 -5.66 -4.26 -0.41
CA ALA A 103 -5.41 -2.96 -1.02
C ALA A 103 -6.47 -1.95 -0.59
N ILE A 104 -6.04 -0.73 -0.27
CA ILE A 104 -6.92 0.43 -0.13
C ILE A 104 -6.66 1.36 -1.31
N VAL A 105 -7.69 1.59 -2.10
CA VAL A 105 -7.63 2.42 -3.32
C VAL A 105 -8.56 3.62 -3.21
N GLY A 106 -8.31 4.64 -4.03
CA GLY A 106 -9.13 5.84 -4.13
C GLY A 106 -8.33 7.07 -4.52
N ALA A 107 -9.04 8.15 -4.88
CA ALA A 107 -8.43 9.40 -5.34
C ALA A 107 -7.45 10.02 -4.34
N ASN A 108 -6.55 10.86 -4.82
CA ASN A 108 -5.69 11.65 -3.95
C ASN A 108 -6.51 12.56 -3.04
N GLY A 109 -6.20 12.54 -1.74
CA GLY A 109 -6.95 13.30 -0.74
C GLY A 109 -8.26 12.66 -0.25
N CYS A 110 -8.62 11.45 -0.67
CA CYS A 110 -9.81 10.74 -0.17
C CYS A 110 -9.65 10.19 1.27
N GLY A 111 -8.46 10.28 1.85
CA GLY A 111 -8.21 9.89 3.25
C GLY A 111 -7.44 8.58 3.45
N LYS A 112 -6.88 7.96 2.39
CA LYS A 112 -6.08 6.71 2.47
C LYS A 112 -5.02 6.72 3.58
N SER A 113 -4.12 7.71 3.55
CA SER A 113 -3.08 7.88 4.58
C SER A 113 -3.67 8.20 5.97
N THR A 114 -4.82 8.88 6.03
CA THR A 114 -5.52 9.12 7.30
C THR A 114 -6.06 7.81 7.88
N LEU A 115 -6.62 6.93 7.04
CA LEU A 115 -7.10 5.61 7.44
C LEU A 115 -5.94 4.73 7.94
N LEU A 116 -4.83 4.65 7.21
CA LEU A 116 -3.63 3.92 7.62
C LEU A 116 -3.09 4.41 8.98
N ARG A 117 -3.02 5.73 9.20
CA ARG A 117 -2.61 6.30 10.49
C ARG A 117 -3.57 5.94 11.63
N ILE A 118 -4.88 5.82 11.35
CA ILE A 118 -5.86 5.33 12.31
C ILE A 118 -5.64 3.84 12.60
N CYS A 119 -5.40 3.02 11.58
CA CYS A 119 -5.06 1.60 11.72
C CYS A 119 -3.75 1.41 12.51
N ALA A 120 -2.75 2.27 12.33
CA ALA A 120 -1.50 2.24 13.07
C ALA A 120 -1.66 2.72 14.53
N GLY A 121 -2.77 3.40 14.85
CA GLY A 121 -3.01 4.01 16.16
C GLY A 121 -2.34 5.37 16.36
N LEU A 122 -1.78 5.96 15.31
CA LEU A 122 -1.16 7.29 15.32
C LEU A 122 -2.19 8.42 15.31
N THR A 123 -3.40 8.13 14.84
CA THR A 123 -4.52 9.07 14.80
C THR A 123 -5.76 8.41 15.40
N ARG A 124 -6.48 9.10 16.29
CA ARG A 124 -7.77 8.60 16.80
C ARG A 124 -8.89 8.82 15.78
N PRO A 125 -9.79 7.85 15.56
CA PRO A 125 -11.00 8.08 14.78
C PRO A 125 -11.95 9.04 15.53
N THR A 126 -12.84 9.70 14.80
CA THR A 126 -13.90 10.54 15.37
C THR A 126 -15.14 9.72 15.73
N SER A 127 -15.37 8.61 15.02
CA SER A 127 -16.47 7.66 15.26
C SER A 127 -16.04 6.24 14.89
N GLY A 128 -16.81 5.25 15.34
CA GLY A 128 -16.52 3.84 15.10
C GLY A 128 -15.42 3.28 15.99
N SER A 129 -14.93 2.09 15.64
CA SER A 129 -13.93 1.38 16.43
C SER A 129 -12.86 0.71 15.56
N VAL A 130 -11.67 0.58 16.14
CA VAL A 130 -10.50 -0.08 15.53
C VAL A 130 -10.03 -1.17 16.48
N GLN A 131 -10.08 -2.42 16.03
CA GLN A 131 -9.44 -3.55 16.71
C GLN A 131 -8.25 -4.01 15.88
N ARG A 132 -7.09 -4.17 16.50
CA ARG A 132 -5.87 -4.60 15.82
C ARG A 132 -4.97 -5.42 16.71
N THR A 133 -4.09 -6.20 16.10
CA THR A 133 -2.98 -6.87 16.78
C THR A 133 -2.02 -5.86 17.44
N ARG A 134 -1.24 -6.30 18.42
CA ARG A 134 -0.31 -5.45 19.18
C ARG A 134 0.91 -5.04 18.34
N ARG A 135 1.45 -5.95 17.52
CA ARG A 135 2.67 -5.73 16.74
C ARG A 135 2.31 -5.24 15.34
N VAL A 136 2.45 -3.94 15.11
CA VAL A 136 2.09 -3.27 13.87
C VAL A 136 3.33 -2.59 13.28
N GLY A 137 3.67 -2.96 12.05
CA GLY A 137 4.64 -2.25 11.23
C GLY A 137 3.91 -1.20 10.41
N PHE A 138 4.34 0.06 10.50
CA PHE A 138 3.81 1.14 9.67
C PHE A 138 4.93 1.73 8.83
N VAL A 139 4.71 1.74 7.52
CA VAL A 139 5.63 2.26 6.51
C VAL A 139 4.95 3.50 5.89
N PRO A 140 5.33 4.71 6.32
CA PRO A 140 4.76 5.93 5.78
C PRO A 140 5.31 6.22 4.37
N GLN A 141 4.61 7.09 3.65
CA GLN A 141 5.02 7.56 2.32
C GLN A 141 6.36 8.34 2.38
N ASP A 142 6.44 9.42 3.18
CA ASP A 142 7.61 10.34 3.15
C ASP A 142 8.38 10.51 4.48
N ALA A 143 7.91 9.93 5.60
CA ALA A 143 8.22 10.45 6.94
C ALA A 143 8.83 9.46 7.95
N GLY A 144 9.54 8.41 7.50
CA GLY A 144 10.03 7.36 8.39
C GLY A 144 11.43 7.54 8.97
N THR A 145 12.27 8.40 8.38
CA THR A 145 13.72 8.42 8.65
C THR A 145 14.25 9.79 9.06
N ALA A 146 15.33 9.79 9.85
CA ALA A 146 16.09 10.96 10.24
C ALA A 146 17.28 11.14 9.29
N ASP A 147 17.35 12.31 8.64
CA ASP A 147 18.29 12.61 7.57
C ASP A 147 19.77 12.40 7.94
N TRP A 148 20.15 12.73 9.17
CA TRP A 148 21.53 12.64 9.66
C TRP A 148 21.94 11.25 10.17
N LEU A 149 20.99 10.33 10.33
CA LEU A 149 21.30 8.97 10.80
C LEU A 149 21.62 8.05 9.62
N THR A 150 22.55 7.14 9.84
CA THR A 150 22.85 5.99 8.98
C THR A 150 21.78 4.91 9.13
N ALA A 151 21.76 3.94 8.22
CA ALA A 151 20.82 2.81 8.31
C ALA A 151 21.01 2.00 9.61
N ASP A 152 22.27 1.76 10.02
CA ASP A 152 22.60 1.03 11.26
C ASP A 152 22.09 1.73 12.52
N GLU A 153 22.15 3.06 12.53
CA GLU A 153 21.60 3.87 13.61
C GLU A 153 20.07 3.81 13.64
N HIS A 154 19.41 3.83 12.47
CA HIS A 154 17.98 3.60 12.39
C HIS A 154 17.58 2.20 12.89
N PHE A 155 18.29 1.15 12.46
CA PHE A 155 18.04 -0.21 12.93
C PHE A 155 18.18 -0.27 14.45
N THR A 156 19.21 0.36 15.00
CA THR A 156 19.43 0.41 16.46
C THR A 156 18.30 1.18 17.16
N LEU A 157 17.90 2.34 16.64
CA LEU A 157 16.84 3.20 17.20
C LEU A 157 15.48 2.49 17.22
N PHE A 158 15.05 1.96 16.07
CA PHE A 158 13.77 1.27 15.95
C PHE A 158 13.78 -0.08 16.69
N GLY A 159 14.91 -0.78 16.67
CA GLY A 159 15.11 -2.00 17.43
C GLY A 159 14.99 -1.75 18.94
N ALA A 160 15.54 -0.66 19.46
CA ALA A 160 15.41 -0.30 20.87
C ALA A 160 13.95 -0.06 21.28
N ALA A 161 13.17 0.63 20.43
CA ALA A 161 11.73 0.80 20.65
C ALA A 161 10.95 -0.54 20.68
N ALA A 162 11.47 -1.56 20.00
CA ALA A 162 10.96 -2.92 20.01
C ALA A 162 11.59 -3.85 21.08
N GLY A 163 12.46 -3.33 21.96
CA GLY A 163 13.14 -4.11 22.99
C GLY A 163 14.27 -5.02 22.47
N MET A 164 14.81 -4.75 21.28
CA MET A 164 15.91 -5.51 20.68
C MET A 164 17.27 -4.99 21.16
N ALA A 165 18.22 -5.91 21.38
CA ALA A 165 19.61 -5.54 21.60
C ALA A 165 20.20 -4.89 20.32
N PRO A 166 21.07 -3.85 20.42
CA PRO A 166 21.60 -3.13 19.25
C PRO A 166 22.24 -4.02 18.19
N ARG A 167 23.03 -5.02 18.60
CA ARG A 167 23.67 -5.97 17.67
C ARG A 167 22.64 -6.79 16.88
N ARG A 168 21.58 -7.25 17.55
CA ARG A 168 20.50 -8.02 16.92
C ARG A 168 19.69 -7.15 15.97
N ALA A 169 19.42 -5.90 16.36
CA ALA A 169 18.69 -4.96 15.52
C ALA A 169 19.44 -4.67 14.21
N ARG A 170 20.74 -4.37 14.28
CA ARG A 170 21.58 -4.16 13.10
C ARG A 170 21.64 -5.38 12.20
N SER A 171 21.97 -6.55 12.75
CA SER A 171 22.03 -7.80 11.96
C SER A 171 20.69 -8.16 11.32
N THR A 172 19.57 -7.93 12.01
CA THR A 172 18.23 -8.14 11.43
C THR A 172 17.96 -7.14 10.31
N GLY A 173 18.26 -5.86 10.52
CA GLY A 173 18.09 -4.80 9.52
C GLY A 173 18.92 -5.05 8.26
N GLU A 174 20.18 -5.45 8.40
CA GLU A 174 21.06 -5.82 7.28
C GLU A 174 20.50 -7.01 6.48
N HIS A 175 20.00 -8.04 7.17
CA HIS A 175 19.38 -9.19 6.51
C HIS A 175 18.11 -8.82 5.74
N LEU A 176 17.27 -7.94 6.30
CA LEU A 176 16.05 -7.48 5.64
C LEU A 176 16.37 -6.57 4.46
N ALA A 177 17.35 -5.66 4.59
CA ALA A 177 17.81 -4.82 3.49
C ALA A 177 18.31 -5.64 2.29
N ALA A 178 19.03 -6.74 2.56
CA ALA A 178 19.53 -7.63 1.53
C ALA A 178 18.41 -8.29 0.70
N ARG A 179 17.22 -8.52 1.27
CA ARG A 179 16.05 -9.05 0.54
C ARG A 179 15.45 -8.07 -0.45
N LEU A 180 15.71 -6.77 -0.26
CA LEU A 180 15.31 -5.69 -1.17
C LEU A 180 16.46 -5.29 -2.11
N ALA A 181 17.41 -6.20 -2.33
CA ALA A 181 18.62 -5.98 -3.12
C ALA A 181 19.41 -4.74 -2.69
N TRP A 182 19.43 -4.42 -1.39
CA TRP A 182 20.12 -3.26 -0.85
C TRP A 182 21.12 -3.65 0.25
N ARG A 183 22.33 -3.11 0.15
CA ARG A 183 23.38 -3.23 1.18
C ARG A 183 23.69 -1.83 1.72
N PRO A 184 23.33 -1.52 2.96
CA PRO A 184 23.59 -0.20 3.52
C PRO A 184 25.09 0.08 3.68
N THR A 185 25.50 1.29 3.36
CA THR A 185 26.87 1.77 3.61
C THR A 185 26.97 2.29 5.04
N LYS A 186 27.92 1.77 5.83
CA LYS A 186 28.05 2.05 7.27
C LYS A 186 28.14 3.53 7.64
N SER A 187 28.74 4.35 6.78
CA SER A 187 29.01 5.77 7.05
C SER A 187 28.16 6.73 6.22
N GLN A 188 27.12 6.24 5.53
CA GLN A 188 26.27 7.06 4.67
C GLN A 188 25.01 7.50 5.41
N PRO A 189 24.83 8.80 5.71
CA PRO A 189 23.60 9.33 6.25
C PRO A 189 22.43 9.17 5.28
N THR A 190 21.21 9.07 5.83
CA THR A 190 19.98 8.82 5.07
C THR A 190 19.66 9.92 4.06
N GLN A 191 20.04 11.17 4.34
CA GLN A 191 19.87 12.29 3.41
C GLN A 191 20.61 12.09 2.07
N HIS A 192 21.65 11.25 2.03
CA HIS A 192 22.41 10.93 0.81
C HIS A 192 21.89 9.68 0.10
N LEU A 193 20.83 9.05 0.60
CA LEU A 193 20.17 7.94 -0.08
C LEU A 193 19.21 8.46 -1.16
N SER A 194 19.13 7.73 -2.28
CA SER A 194 18.08 7.97 -3.28
C SER A 194 16.69 7.75 -2.67
N GLY A 195 15.65 8.34 -3.26
CA GLY A 195 14.27 8.18 -2.78
C GLY A 195 13.88 6.71 -2.63
N GLY A 196 14.11 5.89 -3.66
CA GLY A 196 13.89 4.44 -3.60
C GLY A 196 14.70 3.74 -2.50
N THR A 197 15.94 4.15 -2.23
CA THR A 197 16.74 3.54 -1.15
C THR A 197 16.22 3.94 0.24
N ARG A 198 15.76 5.20 0.43
CA ARG A 198 15.07 5.59 1.67
C ARG A 198 13.80 4.80 1.87
N GLN A 199 13.10 4.50 0.78
CA GLN A 199 11.87 3.73 0.84
C GLN A 199 12.13 2.24 1.18
N LYS A 200 13.22 1.65 0.66
CA LYS A 200 13.72 0.35 1.15
C LYS A 200 14.02 0.38 2.65
N LEU A 201 14.66 1.45 3.14
CA LEU A 201 14.90 1.63 4.57
C LEU A 201 13.58 1.68 5.37
N ASN A 202 12.58 2.44 4.91
CA ASN A 202 11.26 2.48 5.56
C ASN A 202 10.62 1.08 5.66
N LEU A 203 10.69 0.28 4.60
CA LEU A 203 10.20 -1.11 4.61
C LEU A 203 10.93 -1.98 5.64
N VAL A 204 12.27 -1.90 5.68
CA VAL A 204 13.09 -2.63 6.66
C VAL A 204 12.71 -2.24 8.09
N LEU A 205 12.54 -0.95 8.38
CA LEU A 205 12.18 -0.46 9.71
C LEU A 205 10.77 -0.90 10.12
N GLY A 206 9.82 -0.90 9.18
CA GLY A 206 8.46 -1.39 9.41
C GLY A 206 8.43 -2.89 9.75
N GLU A 207 9.31 -3.69 9.14
CA GLU A 207 9.41 -5.13 9.38
C GLU A 207 10.27 -5.51 10.59
N LEU A 208 11.22 -4.67 11.01
CA LEU A 208 12.33 -5.00 11.91
C LEU A 208 11.92 -5.78 13.18
N HIS A 209 10.75 -5.47 13.74
CA HIS A 209 10.23 -6.06 14.97
C HIS A 209 9.28 -7.26 14.75
N ALA A 210 9.27 -7.83 13.55
CA ALA A 210 8.43 -8.95 13.12
C ALA A 210 6.93 -8.71 13.42
N PRO A 211 6.30 -7.70 12.77
CA PRO A 211 4.90 -7.38 12.99
C PRO A 211 3.95 -8.49 12.52
N ASP A 212 2.78 -8.54 13.14
CA ASP A 212 1.67 -9.40 12.69
C ASP A 212 0.78 -8.70 11.64
N LEU A 213 0.89 -7.36 11.57
CA LEU A 213 0.17 -6.49 10.65
C LEU A 213 1.14 -5.46 10.07
N LEU A 214 1.30 -5.43 8.74
CA LEU A 214 2.01 -4.38 8.03
C LEU A 214 1.02 -3.42 7.37
N LEU A 215 1.28 -2.13 7.52
CA LEU A 215 0.49 -1.02 7.01
C LEU A 215 1.41 -0.17 6.13
N LEU A 216 1.19 -0.19 4.82
CA LEU A 216 2.10 0.37 3.82
C LEU A 216 1.41 1.50 3.07
N ASP A 217 1.93 2.73 3.18
CA ASP A 217 1.39 3.91 2.51
C ASP A 217 2.22 4.21 1.25
N GLU A 218 1.72 3.83 0.08
CA GLU A 218 2.37 3.99 -1.23
C GLU A 218 3.86 3.56 -1.23
N PRO A 219 4.15 2.31 -0.82
CA PRO A 219 5.49 1.93 -0.38
C PRO A 219 6.52 1.79 -1.48
N TYR A 220 6.13 1.94 -2.75
CA TYR A 220 6.99 1.73 -3.92
C TYR A 220 7.26 3.01 -4.72
N GLN A 221 6.86 4.18 -4.20
CA GLN A 221 7.22 5.44 -4.82
C GLN A 221 8.74 5.57 -4.96
N GLY A 222 9.21 5.87 -6.18
CA GLY A 222 10.64 6.00 -6.49
C GLY A 222 11.40 4.69 -6.68
N PHE A 223 10.71 3.55 -6.80
CA PHE A 223 11.32 2.27 -7.17
C PHE A 223 11.51 2.16 -8.69
N ASP A 224 12.62 1.52 -9.08
CA ASP A 224 12.75 0.93 -10.42
C ASP A 224 11.92 -0.36 -10.54
N GLN A 225 11.79 -0.87 -11.77
CA GLN A 225 11.00 -2.08 -12.05
C GLN A 225 11.47 -3.30 -11.26
N GLY A 226 12.78 -3.51 -11.10
CA GLY A 226 13.31 -4.65 -10.36
C GLY A 226 12.94 -4.58 -8.88
N THR A 227 13.14 -3.40 -8.28
CA THR A 227 12.79 -3.15 -6.88
C THR A 227 11.28 -3.28 -6.63
N TYR A 228 10.46 -2.84 -7.57
CA TYR A 228 9.00 -3.03 -7.50
C TYR A 228 8.61 -4.52 -7.46
N LEU A 229 9.28 -5.37 -8.25
CA LEU A 229 9.06 -6.82 -8.22
C LEU A 229 9.54 -7.43 -6.91
N ASP A 230 10.73 -7.04 -6.42
CA ASP A 230 11.26 -7.49 -5.12
C ASP A 230 10.32 -7.13 -3.96
N PHE A 231 9.71 -5.94 -4.02
CA PHE A 231 8.72 -5.50 -3.05
C PHE A 231 7.51 -6.44 -3.01
N TRP A 232 6.91 -6.77 -4.16
CA TRP A 232 5.76 -7.67 -4.19
C TRP A 232 6.11 -9.09 -3.76
N GLN A 233 7.29 -9.60 -4.13
CA GLN A 233 7.77 -10.88 -3.61
C GLN A 233 7.86 -10.86 -2.08
N GLN A 234 8.32 -9.75 -1.49
CA GLN A 234 8.38 -9.59 -0.05
C GLN A 234 6.97 -9.50 0.58
N VAL A 235 6.01 -8.83 -0.06
CA VAL A 235 4.61 -8.81 0.39
C VAL A 235 4.00 -10.21 0.40
N HIS A 236 4.20 -10.99 -0.67
CA HIS A 236 3.73 -12.38 -0.74
C HIS A 236 4.38 -13.24 0.35
N SER A 237 5.68 -13.06 0.59
CA SER A 237 6.40 -13.74 1.69
C SER A 237 5.81 -13.42 3.07
N TRP A 238 5.41 -12.17 3.33
CA TRP A 238 4.72 -11.80 4.57
C TRP A 238 3.36 -12.48 4.70
N ARG A 239 2.56 -12.47 3.62
CA ARG A 239 1.27 -13.15 3.57
C ARG A 239 1.42 -14.65 3.87
N ASP A 240 2.33 -15.32 3.18
CA ASP A 240 2.53 -16.76 3.29
C ASP A 240 3.10 -17.16 4.67
N ALA A 241 3.80 -16.24 5.34
CA ALA A 241 4.20 -16.36 6.75
C ALA A 241 3.05 -16.08 7.76
N GLY A 242 1.82 -15.87 7.29
CA GLY A 242 0.63 -15.63 8.12
C GLY A 242 0.51 -14.21 8.67
N ARG A 243 1.24 -13.24 8.11
CA ARG A 243 1.06 -11.81 8.46
C ARG A 243 -0.11 -11.23 7.69
N ALA A 244 -0.74 -10.21 8.25
CA ALA A 244 -1.70 -9.39 7.52
C ALA A 244 -0.97 -8.20 6.89
N VAL A 245 -1.31 -7.83 5.66
CA VAL A 245 -0.73 -6.67 4.97
C VAL A 245 -1.86 -5.78 4.48
N VAL A 246 -1.72 -4.47 4.69
CA VAL A 246 -2.59 -3.46 4.11
C VAL A 246 -1.72 -2.51 3.30
N VAL A 247 -1.99 -2.41 2.01
CA VAL A 247 -1.26 -1.55 1.09
C VAL A 247 -2.19 -0.47 0.59
N VAL A 248 -1.82 0.79 0.76
CA VAL A 248 -2.43 1.88 0.00
C VAL A 248 -1.71 2.00 -1.33
N THR A 249 -2.48 1.89 -2.41
CA THR A 249 -2.01 2.00 -3.78
C THR A 249 -2.99 2.85 -4.58
N HIS A 250 -2.46 3.63 -5.52
CA HIS A 250 -3.23 4.30 -6.58
C HIS A 250 -3.12 3.55 -7.92
N LEU A 251 -2.35 2.47 -7.99
CA LEU A 251 -2.09 1.71 -9.21
C LEU A 251 -3.05 0.52 -9.30
N LEU A 252 -3.90 0.54 -10.33
CA LEU A 252 -4.91 -0.49 -10.55
C LEU A 252 -4.33 -1.85 -10.97
N HIS A 253 -3.11 -1.89 -11.51
CA HIS A 253 -2.45 -3.14 -11.89
C HIS A 253 -1.87 -3.91 -10.69
N ASP A 254 -1.76 -3.25 -9.53
CA ASP A 254 -1.32 -3.88 -8.28
C ASP A 254 -2.39 -4.85 -7.74
N LEU A 255 -3.63 -4.73 -8.21
CA LEU A 255 -4.77 -5.45 -7.65
C LEU A 255 -4.65 -6.97 -7.86
N GLN A 256 -3.94 -7.43 -8.88
CA GLN A 256 -3.61 -8.85 -9.10
C GLN A 256 -2.79 -9.46 -7.96
N HIS A 257 -2.12 -8.64 -7.15
CA HIS A 257 -1.27 -9.09 -6.06
C HIS A 257 -1.98 -9.12 -4.70
N VAL A 258 -3.24 -8.68 -4.63
CA VAL A 258 -3.96 -8.55 -3.36
C VAL A 258 -5.18 -9.46 -3.29
N ASP A 259 -5.52 -9.90 -2.08
CA ASP A 259 -6.67 -10.78 -1.85
C ASP A 259 -7.98 -9.99 -1.83
N HIS A 260 -7.93 -8.73 -1.38
CA HIS A 260 -9.09 -7.86 -1.19
C HIS A 260 -8.80 -6.42 -1.59
N VAL A 261 -9.77 -5.76 -2.23
CA VAL A 261 -9.68 -4.34 -2.61
C VAL A 261 -10.78 -3.55 -1.89
N HIS A 262 -10.38 -2.47 -1.23
CA HIS A 262 -11.27 -1.55 -0.54
C HIS A 262 -11.17 -0.15 -1.14
N ASP A 263 -12.23 0.29 -1.83
CA ASP A 263 -12.33 1.61 -2.42
C ASP A 263 -12.90 2.62 -1.41
N LEU A 264 -12.15 3.68 -1.12
CA LEU A 264 -12.58 4.78 -0.22
C LEU A 264 -13.36 5.89 -0.93
N GLY A 265 -13.38 5.91 -2.27
CA GLY A 265 -14.06 6.94 -3.08
C GLY A 265 -15.46 6.53 -3.54
N ALA A 266 -15.78 5.24 -3.52
CA ALA A 266 -17.15 4.78 -3.73
C ALA A 266 -17.97 5.10 -2.48
N ALA A 267 -18.81 6.14 -2.54
CA ALA A 267 -19.82 6.38 -1.52
C ALA A 267 -20.56 5.06 -1.22
N GLN A 268 -20.50 4.61 0.03
CA GLN A 268 -21.31 3.48 0.52
C GLN A 268 -22.75 3.94 0.76
#